data_AF-A0A1Q7YK27-F1
#
_entry.id   AF-A0A1Q7YK27-F1
#
_cell.length_a   1.000
_cell.length_b   1.000
_cell.length_c   1.000
_cell.angle_alpha   90.00
_cell.angle_beta   90.00
_cell.angle_gamma   90.00
#
_symmetry.space_group_name_H-M   'P 1'
#
loop_
_entity.id
_entity.type
_entity.pdbx_description
1 polymer ?
#
loop_
_entity_poly.entity_id
_entity_poly.type
_entity_poly.pdbx_seq_one_letter_code
_entity_poly.pdbx_strand_id
1 'polypeptide(L)'
;MPELGALLRLCHVAEESPVDVLLGRVAYDRISADGPPQHLAEQKVRIDKMSQRRWRRLDLEETRAALETALKYESPPPSLKDLSVRLNRSSSTLRYQFPKLCSLIVEKFRRYTRKKSRVFYRKIKRALRSALRSATPAPTLEDLIRTFKCHRSVFLSNFPDLCDALRKQNEEDRKNGLMEVERLLLYAAITEVPPCSFRAFCQRTGRSDQSLRECFPILCARISARYSSYLSESLKMKRESRAQLVRDVAYALDAEGVYPSVRNVQSRISTFNVRSNGVALSMLREVRRKLQVSAIKAA
;
A
#
# COMPACT_ATOMS: atom_id res chain seq x y z
N MET A 1 -31.31 23.38 48.48
CA MET A 1 -32.57 22.93 47.84
C MET A 1 -32.61 21.42 47.96
N PRO A 2 -33.52 20.84 48.78
CA PRO A 2 -33.61 19.38 48.88
C PRO A 2 -33.99 18.77 47.52
N GLU A 3 -33.46 17.58 47.22
CA GLU A 3 -33.81 16.86 45.98
C GLU A 3 -35.31 16.51 45.97
N LEU A 4 -35.97 16.72 44.83
CA LEU A 4 -37.43 16.50 44.67
C LEU A 4 -37.87 15.11 45.13
N GLY A 5 -37.04 14.09 44.95
CA GLY A 5 -37.30 12.72 45.41
C GLY A 5 -37.30 12.55 46.93
N ALA A 6 -36.54 13.37 47.68
CA ALA A 6 -36.61 13.39 49.14
C ALA A 6 -37.90 14.09 49.62
N LEU A 7 -38.32 15.16 48.94
CA LEU A 7 -39.54 15.90 49.27
C LEU A 7 -40.79 15.04 49.06
N LEU A 8 -40.90 14.33 47.93
CA LEU A 8 -42.02 13.44 47.65
C LEU A 8 -42.11 12.26 48.64
N ARG A 9 -40.96 11.71 49.07
CA ARG A 9 -40.94 10.65 50.11
C ARG A 9 -41.43 11.17 51.46
N LEU A 10 -41.10 12.41 51.80
CA LEU A 10 -41.51 13.02 53.05
C LEU A 10 -43.02 13.35 53.04
N CYS A 11 -43.55 13.89 51.94
CA CYS A 11 -44.99 14.11 51.76
C CYS A 11 -45.80 12.81 51.83
N HIS A 12 -45.27 11.72 51.23
CA HIS A 12 -45.92 10.42 51.27
C HIS A 12 -45.97 9.81 52.67
N VAL A 13 -44.91 9.98 53.47
CA VAL A 13 -44.86 9.49 54.86
C VAL A 13 -45.73 10.33 55.79
N ALA A 14 -45.86 11.64 55.54
CA ALA A 14 -46.71 12.52 56.33
C ALA A 14 -48.20 12.47 55.94
N GLU A 15 -48.56 11.79 54.84
CA GLU A 15 -49.90 11.82 54.22
C GLU A 15 -50.40 13.23 53.86
N GLU A 16 -49.49 14.18 53.67
CA GLU A 16 -49.79 15.59 53.39
C GLU A 16 -49.52 15.94 51.93
N SER A 17 -50.28 16.89 51.39
CA SER A 17 -50.10 17.37 50.02
C SER A 17 -48.74 18.05 49.85
N PRO A 18 -48.00 17.78 48.76
CA PRO A 18 -46.75 18.47 48.46
C PRO A 18 -46.89 19.99 48.39
N VAL A 19 -48.07 20.48 48.02
CA VAL A 19 -48.38 21.92 47.95
C VAL A 19 -48.47 22.51 49.37
N ASP A 20 -49.08 21.80 50.31
CA ASP A 20 -49.24 22.27 51.69
C ASP A 20 -47.90 22.26 52.45
N VAL A 21 -47.02 21.31 52.14
CA VAL A 21 -45.63 21.25 52.65
C VAL A 21 -44.78 22.42 52.16
N LEU A 22 -44.92 22.81 50.89
CA LEU A 22 -44.17 23.95 50.31
C LEU A 22 -44.70 25.31 50.77
N LEU A 23 -46.00 25.40 51.08
CA LEU A 23 -46.64 26.61 51.59
C LEU A 23 -46.54 26.76 53.12
N GLY A 24 -45.88 25.83 53.81
CA GLY A 24 -45.66 25.88 55.26
C GLY A 24 -46.92 25.69 56.09
N ARG A 25 -47.95 25.01 55.55
CA ARG A 25 -49.27 24.82 56.18
C ARG A 25 -49.42 23.49 56.92
N VAL A 26 -48.32 22.83 57.23
CA VAL A 26 -48.33 21.51 57.86
C VAL A 26 -48.43 21.65 59.38
N ALA A 27 -49.37 20.93 59.99
CA ALA A 27 -49.42 20.79 61.45
C ALA A 27 -48.30 19.83 61.89
N TYR A 28 -47.28 20.35 62.58
CA TYR A 28 -46.05 19.61 62.94
C TYR A 28 -46.26 18.47 63.97
N ASP A 29 -47.48 18.26 64.45
CA ASP A 29 -47.77 17.36 65.57
C ASP A 29 -47.90 15.87 65.17
N ARG A 30 -47.69 15.50 63.90
CA ARG A 30 -47.91 14.13 63.40
C ARG A 30 -46.67 13.37 62.90
N ILE A 31 -45.47 13.94 62.96
CA ILE A 31 -44.26 13.20 62.57
C ILE A 31 -43.84 12.31 63.75
N SER A 32 -44.40 11.10 63.82
CA SER A 32 -43.97 10.10 64.80
C SER A 32 -42.56 9.60 64.46
N ALA A 33 -41.67 9.59 65.47
CA ALA A 33 -40.27 9.21 65.37
C ALA A 33 -40.04 7.69 65.34
N ASP A 34 -40.96 6.92 64.75
CA ASP A 34 -40.84 5.48 64.61
C ASP A 34 -40.32 5.13 63.21
N GLY A 35 -39.27 4.32 63.18
CA GLY A 35 -38.49 3.97 62.00
C GLY A 35 -39.29 3.33 60.85
N PRO A 36 -38.63 3.04 59.71
CA PRO A 36 -39.31 2.69 58.46
C PRO A 36 -40.26 1.48 58.62
N PRO A 37 -41.43 1.50 57.95
CA PRO A 37 -42.46 0.46 58.10
C PRO A 37 -41.91 -0.95 57.86
N GLN A 38 -42.25 -1.88 58.74
CA GLN A 38 -41.73 -3.26 58.80
C GLN A 38 -41.81 -4.01 57.45
N HIS A 39 -42.79 -3.71 56.60
CA HIS A 39 -42.95 -4.31 55.28
C HIS A 39 -41.78 -4.01 54.32
N LEU A 40 -41.15 -2.83 54.41
CA LEU A 40 -39.97 -2.49 53.59
C LEU A 40 -38.69 -3.17 54.10
N ALA A 41 -38.58 -3.40 55.41
CA ALA A 41 -37.48 -4.16 55.99
C ALA A 41 -37.57 -5.64 55.58
N GLU A 42 -38.76 -6.23 55.58
CA GLU A 42 -38.99 -7.62 55.17
C GLU A 42 -38.76 -7.86 53.67
N GLN A 43 -39.15 -6.92 52.82
CA GLN A 43 -38.92 -6.99 51.38
C GLN A 43 -37.42 -6.89 51.03
N LYS A 44 -36.68 -6.02 51.73
CA LYS A 44 -35.22 -5.88 51.60
C LYS A 44 -34.49 -7.14 52.09
N VAL A 45 -34.92 -7.73 53.21
CA VAL A 45 -34.39 -9.00 53.74
C VAL A 45 -34.68 -10.18 52.81
N ARG A 46 -35.83 -10.22 52.12
CA ARG A 46 -36.15 -11.25 51.11
C ARG A 46 -35.27 -11.14 49.86
N ILE A 47 -35.06 -9.92 49.35
CA ILE A 47 -34.20 -9.67 48.19
C ILE A 47 -32.74 -10.01 48.53
N ASP A 48 -32.26 -9.65 49.72
CA ASP A 48 -30.90 -9.98 50.17
C ASP A 48 -30.69 -11.48 50.43
N LYS A 49 -31.69 -12.17 50.99
CA LYS A 49 -31.63 -13.64 51.17
C LYS A 49 -31.69 -14.39 49.83
N MET A 50 -32.45 -13.90 48.85
CA MET A 50 -32.47 -14.47 47.50
C MET A 50 -31.18 -14.21 46.74
N SER A 51 -30.63 -12.99 46.84
CA SER A 51 -29.30 -12.62 46.38
C SER A 51 -28.25 -13.55 47.02
N GLN A 52 -28.14 -13.61 48.34
CA GLN A 52 -27.14 -14.46 49.00
C GLN A 52 -27.28 -15.96 48.68
N ARG A 53 -28.50 -16.49 48.48
CA ARG A 53 -28.72 -17.88 48.06
C ARG A 53 -28.29 -18.16 46.62
N ARG A 54 -28.49 -17.20 45.71
CA ARG A 54 -28.05 -17.31 44.30
C ARG A 54 -26.53 -17.33 44.15
N TRP A 55 -25.82 -16.72 45.12
CA TRP A 55 -24.36 -16.69 45.14
C TRP A 55 -23.74 -17.89 45.87
N ARG A 56 -24.44 -18.50 46.85
CA ARG A 56 -23.92 -19.61 47.66
C ARG A 56 -23.97 -21.00 47.02
N ARG A 57 -24.59 -21.16 45.85
CA ARG A 57 -24.32 -22.28 44.94
C ARG A 57 -23.55 -21.78 43.72
N LEU A 58 -22.46 -21.07 44.00
CA LEU A 58 -21.27 -21.15 43.16
C LEU A 58 -20.96 -22.65 43.02
N ASP A 59 -21.12 -23.20 41.83
CA ASP A 59 -20.60 -24.54 41.60
C ASP A 59 -19.08 -24.46 41.50
N LEU A 60 -18.46 -24.36 42.67
CA LEU A 60 -17.01 -24.30 42.87
C LEU A 60 -16.38 -25.58 42.34
N GLU A 61 -17.06 -26.72 42.43
CA GLU A 61 -16.58 -28.00 41.95
C GLU A 61 -16.65 -28.07 40.41
N GLU A 62 -17.74 -27.64 39.77
CA GLU A 62 -17.79 -27.50 38.31
C GLU A 62 -16.74 -26.51 37.80
N THR A 63 -16.57 -25.37 38.49
CA THR A 63 -15.57 -24.35 38.13
C THR A 63 -14.17 -24.93 38.25
N ARG A 64 -13.87 -25.64 39.35
CA ARG A 64 -12.59 -26.30 39.60
C ARG A 64 -12.33 -27.40 38.57
N ALA A 65 -13.31 -28.26 38.32
CA ALA A 65 -13.22 -29.34 37.34
C ALA A 65 -12.96 -28.79 35.94
N ALA A 66 -13.59 -27.68 35.57
CA ALA A 66 -13.35 -27.00 34.29
C ALA A 66 -11.93 -26.41 34.20
N LEU A 67 -11.39 -25.83 35.28
CA LEU A 67 -10.01 -25.34 35.34
C LEU A 67 -8.99 -26.49 35.25
N GLU A 68 -9.23 -27.59 35.97
CA GLU A 68 -8.37 -28.78 35.93
C GLU A 68 -8.38 -29.46 34.55
N THR A 69 -9.55 -29.52 33.91
CA THR A 69 -9.72 -30.03 32.54
C THR A 69 -8.93 -29.17 31.54
N ALA A 70 -9.05 -27.84 31.64
CA ALA A 70 -8.28 -26.91 30.81
C ALA A 70 -6.76 -27.06 31.03
N LEU A 71 -6.35 -27.27 32.28
CA LEU A 71 -4.94 -27.45 32.62
C LEU A 71 -4.37 -28.76 32.07
N LYS A 72 -5.13 -29.86 32.10
CA LYS A 72 -4.64 -31.19 31.66
C LYS A 72 -4.77 -31.41 30.16
N TYR A 73 -5.94 -31.16 29.58
CA TYR A 73 -6.29 -31.68 28.25
C TYR A 73 -6.30 -30.63 27.14
N GLU A 74 -6.53 -29.35 27.45
CA GLU A 74 -6.68 -28.34 26.39
C GLU A 74 -5.34 -27.96 25.73
N SER A 75 -5.37 -27.98 24.38
CA SER A 75 -4.31 -27.54 23.47
C SER A 75 -4.95 -26.85 22.25
N PRO A 76 -4.74 -25.55 22.01
CA PRO A 76 -3.91 -24.63 22.77
C PRO A 76 -4.43 -24.40 24.20
N PRO A 77 -3.55 -24.18 25.19
CA PRO A 77 -4.00 -23.82 26.53
C PRO A 77 -4.78 -22.49 26.45
N PRO A 78 -5.93 -22.37 27.13
CA PRO A 78 -6.68 -21.13 27.16
C PRO A 78 -5.99 -20.08 28.05
N SER A 79 -6.21 -18.80 27.79
CA SER A 79 -5.82 -17.75 28.73
C SER A 79 -6.79 -17.72 29.91
N LEU A 80 -6.34 -17.16 31.04
CA LEU A 80 -7.24 -16.98 32.19
C LEU A 80 -8.42 -16.05 31.85
N LYS A 81 -8.23 -15.12 30.92
CA LYS A 81 -9.32 -14.25 30.43
C LYS A 81 -10.34 -15.07 29.65
N ASP A 82 -9.90 -15.97 28.77
CA ASP A 82 -10.81 -16.83 27.99
C ASP A 82 -11.63 -17.73 28.92
N LEU A 83 -10.98 -18.30 29.94
CA LEU A 83 -11.67 -19.10 30.97
C LEU A 83 -12.64 -18.27 31.80
N SER A 84 -12.31 -17.01 32.10
CA SER A 84 -13.19 -16.12 32.85
C SER A 84 -14.47 -15.81 32.08
N VAL A 85 -14.36 -15.61 30.76
CA VAL A 85 -15.51 -15.45 29.86
C VAL A 85 -16.30 -16.75 29.76
N ARG A 86 -15.63 -17.88 29.54
CA ARG A 86 -16.27 -19.20 29.38
C ARG A 86 -17.05 -19.66 30.61
N LEU A 87 -16.54 -19.36 31.81
CA LEU A 87 -17.15 -19.73 33.08
C LEU A 87 -18.11 -18.67 33.61
N ASN A 88 -18.27 -17.55 32.90
CA ASN A 88 -19.03 -16.38 33.35
C ASN A 88 -18.61 -15.90 34.75
N ARG A 89 -17.29 -15.88 35.00
CA ARG A 89 -16.68 -15.46 36.28
C ARG A 89 -15.62 -14.41 36.03
N SER A 90 -15.45 -13.45 36.94
CA SER A 90 -14.34 -12.52 36.82
C SER A 90 -12.99 -13.24 37.02
N SER A 91 -11.94 -12.81 36.31
CA SER A 91 -10.59 -13.36 36.51
C SER A 91 -10.10 -13.16 37.95
N SER A 92 -10.52 -12.07 38.62
CA SER A 92 -10.20 -11.79 40.02
C SER A 92 -10.84 -12.82 40.95
N THR A 93 -12.10 -13.17 40.73
CA THR A 93 -12.82 -14.20 41.49
C THR A 93 -12.15 -15.56 41.33
N LEU A 94 -11.76 -15.93 40.10
CA LEU A 94 -11.05 -17.18 39.84
C LEU A 94 -9.68 -17.24 40.55
N ARG A 95 -8.92 -16.13 40.53
CA ARG A 95 -7.63 -16.05 41.23
C ARG A 95 -7.77 -16.13 42.75
N TYR A 96 -8.82 -15.54 43.30
CA TYR A 96 -9.10 -15.59 44.74
C TYR A 96 -9.49 -17.00 45.18
N GLN A 97 -10.40 -17.66 44.44
CA GLN A 97 -10.93 -18.98 44.80
C GLN A 97 -9.95 -20.13 44.49
N PHE A 98 -9.21 -20.03 43.39
CA PHE A 98 -8.31 -21.08 42.92
C PHE A 98 -6.92 -20.52 42.54
N PRO A 99 -6.16 -19.94 43.49
CA PRO A 99 -4.90 -19.25 43.19
C PRO A 99 -3.87 -20.17 42.55
N LYS A 100 -3.72 -21.40 43.08
CA LYS A 100 -2.76 -22.39 42.56
C LYS A 100 -3.11 -22.84 41.13
N LEU A 101 -4.37 -23.20 40.88
CA LEU A 101 -4.81 -23.63 39.54
C LEU A 101 -4.69 -22.49 38.51
N CYS A 102 -5.11 -21.28 38.88
CA CYS A 102 -4.96 -20.11 38.02
C CYS A 102 -3.49 -19.81 37.69
N SER A 103 -2.59 -19.93 38.68
CA SER A 103 -1.15 -19.75 38.46
C SER A 103 -0.60 -20.78 37.47
N LEU A 104 -0.96 -22.06 37.63
CA LEU A 104 -0.53 -23.13 36.73
C LEU A 104 -1.06 -22.94 35.30
N ILE A 105 -2.31 -22.48 35.15
CA ILE A 105 -2.89 -22.18 33.83
C ILE A 105 -2.19 -21.00 33.18
N VAL A 106 -1.98 -19.90 33.92
CA VAL A 106 -1.24 -18.73 33.41
C VAL A 106 0.18 -19.14 33.00
N GLU A 107 0.84 -19.98 33.79
CA GLU A 107 2.16 -20.47 33.47
C GLU A 107 2.16 -21.37 32.21
N LYS A 108 1.23 -22.33 32.11
CA LYS A 108 1.07 -23.18 30.92
C LYS A 108 0.82 -22.33 29.68
N PHE A 109 -0.08 -21.34 29.76
CA PHE A 109 -0.36 -20.40 28.69
C PHE A 109 0.87 -19.56 28.32
N ARG A 110 1.61 -19.05 29.31
CA ARG A 110 2.84 -18.28 29.11
C ARG A 110 3.93 -19.11 28.45
N ARG A 111 4.10 -20.37 28.83
CA ARG A 111 5.06 -21.30 28.18
C ARG A 111 4.66 -21.58 26.73
N TYR A 112 3.38 -21.84 26.47
CA TYR A 112 2.86 -22.06 25.12
C TYR A 112 3.08 -20.84 24.21
N THR A 113 2.68 -19.65 24.67
CA THR A 113 2.86 -18.39 23.91
C THR A 113 4.33 -18.09 23.64
N ARG A 114 5.22 -18.24 24.64
CA ARG A 114 6.68 -18.13 24.44
C ARG A 114 7.20 -19.09 23.38
N LYS A 115 6.79 -20.37 23.42
CA LYS A 115 7.20 -21.38 22.44
C LYS A 115 6.72 -20.98 21.03
N LYS A 116 5.46 -20.57 20.90
CA LYS A 116 4.87 -20.08 19.64
C LYS A 116 5.64 -18.87 19.10
N SER A 117 5.89 -17.86 19.94
CA SER A 117 6.66 -16.67 19.56
C SER A 117 8.09 -17.03 19.16
N ARG A 118 8.76 -17.93 19.87
CA ARG A 118 10.12 -18.38 19.50
C ARG A 118 10.16 -19.02 18.12
N VAL A 119 9.19 -19.87 17.78
CA VAL A 119 9.09 -20.47 16.44
C VAL A 119 8.85 -19.38 15.38
N PHE A 120 7.96 -18.43 15.66
CA PHE A 120 7.68 -17.29 14.77
C PHE A 120 8.93 -16.42 14.53
N TYR A 121 9.61 -16.00 15.60
CA TYR A 121 10.84 -15.21 15.53
C TYR A 121 11.98 -15.95 14.82
N ARG A 122 12.07 -17.28 14.96
CA ARG A 122 13.03 -18.08 14.17
C ARG A 122 12.72 -18.02 12.67
N LYS A 123 11.45 -18.03 12.27
CA LYS A 123 11.06 -17.89 10.86
C LYS A 123 11.46 -16.51 10.32
N ILE A 124 11.17 -15.44 11.06
CA ILE A 124 11.59 -14.08 10.69
C ILE A 124 13.11 -13.97 10.58
N LYS A 125 13.86 -14.43 11.60
CA LYS A 125 15.33 -14.40 11.60
C LYS A 125 15.91 -15.16 10.40
N ARG A 126 15.30 -16.29 10.03
CA ARG A 126 15.71 -17.07 8.86
C ARG A 126 15.47 -16.30 7.57
N ALA A 127 14.31 -15.66 7.44
CA ALA A 127 13.95 -14.85 6.26
C ALA A 127 14.87 -13.62 6.10
N LEU A 128 15.19 -12.92 7.19
CA LEU A 128 16.17 -11.82 7.17
C LEU A 128 17.54 -12.32 6.73
N ARG A 129 18.02 -13.43 7.28
CA ARG A 129 19.31 -14.02 6.88
C ARG A 129 19.33 -14.55 5.45
N SER A 130 18.20 -15.05 4.93
CA SER A 130 18.14 -15.44 3.51
C SER A 130 18.15 -14.22 2.60
N ALA A 131 17.43 -13.15 2.96
CA ALA A 131 17.46 -11.89 2.22
C ALA A 131 18.87 -11.30 2.14
N LEU A 132 19.61 -11.36 3.24
CA LEU A 132 21.01 -10.91 3.30
C LEU A 132 21.98 -11.77 2.47
N ARG A 133 21.58 -12.99 2.06
CA ARG A 133 22.42 -13.92 1.30
C ARG A 133 22.00 -14.07 -0.15
N SER A 134 20.77 -13.72 -0.49
CA SER A 134 20.26 -13.83 -1.86
C SER A 134 20.88 -12.76 -2.76
N ALA A 135 20.99 -13.10 -4.06
CA ALA A 135 21.43 -12.19 -5.10
C ALA A 135 20.43 -11.05 -5.31
N THR A 136 20.96 -9.90 -5.72
CA THR A 136 20.28 -8.61 -5.90
C THR A 136 19.11 -8.68 -6.90
N PRO A 137 17.97 -8.00 -6.65
CA PRO A 137 17.70 -7.13 -5.50
C PRO A 137 17.20 -7.90 -4.28
N ALA A 138 17.77 -7.59 -3.10
CA ALA A 138 17.26 -8.12 -1.86
C ALA A 138 15.83 -7.60 -1.56
N PRO A 139 14.96 -8.40 -0.92
CA PRO A 139 13.65 -7.92 -0.52
C PRO A 139 13.79 -6.79 0.51
N THR A 140 12.92 -5.79 0.42
CA THR A 140 12.92 -4.69 1.39
C THR A 140 12.36 -5.14 2.73
N LEU A 141 12.65 -4.37 3.79
CA LEU A 141 12.04 -4.61 5.10
C LEU A 141 10.50 -4.56 5.02
N GLU A 142 9.95 -3.70 4.16
CA GLU A 142 8.50 -3.58 3.95
C GLU A 142 7.89 -4.81 3.28
N ASP A 143 8.62 -5.45 2.35
CA ASP A 143 8.17 -6.70 1.72
C ASP A 143 8.09 -7.84 2.73
N LEU A 144 9.05 -7.91 3.65
CA LEU A 144 9.02 -8.87 4.75
C LEU A 144 7.89 -8.57 5.74
N ILE A 145 7.66 -7.30 6.08
CA ILE A 145 6.54 -6.87 6.93
C ILE A 145 5.20 -7.31 6.34
N ARG A 146 5.00 -7.11 5.03
CA ARG A 146 3.81 -7.55 4.30
C ARG A 146 3.68 -9.07 4.29
N THR A 147 4.79 -9.78 4.07
CA THR A 147 4.83 -11.26 4.02
C THR A 147 4.45 -11.89 5.36
N PHE A 148 4.97 -11.36 6.45
CA PHE A 148 4.71 -11.87 7.81
C PHE A 148 3.45 -11.27 8.45
N LYS A 149 2.80 -10.30 7.80
CA LYS A 149 1.60 -9.59 8.28
C LYS A 149 1.74 -9.12 9.73
N CYS A 150 2.88 -8.54 10.06
CA CYS A 150 3.18 -8.09 11.42
C CYS A 150 3.76 -6.68 11.44
N HIS A 151 3.64 -6.01 12.58
CA HIS A 151 4.03 -4.60 12.69
C HIS A 151 5.56 -4.42 12.59
N ARG A 152 6.01 -3.28 12.06
CA ARG A 152 7.44 -2.95 11.90
C ARG A 152 8.24 -3.05 13.21
N SER A 153 7.64 -2.69 14.34
CA SER A 153 8.26 -2.80 15.67
C SER A 153 8.68 -4.23 16.01
N VAL A 154 7.98 -5.25 15.50
CA VAL A 154 8.34 -6.66 15.73
C VAL A 154 9.71 -6.98 15.16
N PHE A 155 10.07 -6.40 14.02
CA PHE A 155 11.39 -6.56 13.41
C PHE A 155 12.44 -5.74 14.16
N LEU A 156 12.19 -4.44 14.33
CA LEU A 156 13.19 -3.50 14.88
C LEU A 156 13.54 -3.81 16.33
N SER A 157 12.58 -4.21 17.16
CA SER A 157 12.85 -4.50 18.57
C SER A 157 13.53 -5.85 18.79
N ASN A 158 13.32 -6.83 17.90
CA ASN A 158 13.85 -8.18 18.09
C ASN A 158 15.14 -8.43 17.29
N PHE A 159 15.34 -7.72 16.17
CA PHE A 159 16.45 -7.95 15.24
C PHE A 159 17.00 -6.63 14.64
N PRO A 160 17.39 -5.63 15.46
CA PRO A 160 17.85 -4.34 14.95
C PRO A 160 19.02 -4.48 13.97
N ASP A 161 20.05 -5.23 14.34
CA ASP A 161 21.27 -5.41 13.52
C ASP A 161 20.98 -6.01 12.15
N LEU A 162 20.06 -6.98 12.07
CA LEU A 162 19.69 -7.62 10.80
C LEU A 162 18.87 -6.68 9.91
N CYS A 163 18.01 -5.86 10.52
CA CYS A 163 17.24 -4.86 9.80
C CYS A 163 18.14 -3.74 9.25
N ASP A 164 19.14 -3.32 10.02
CA ASP A 164 20.09 -2.30 9.60
C ASP A 164 21.05 -2.83 8.53
N ALA A 165 21.52 -4.07 8.66
CA ALA A 165 22.29 -4.74 7.60
C ALA A 165 21.49 -4.82 6.29
N LEU A 166 20.20 -5.19 6.36
CA LEU A 166 19.34 -5.28 5.19
C LEU A 166 19.09 -3.90 4.55
N ARG A 167 18.96 -2.85 5.38
CA ARG A 167 18.82 -1.48 4.89
C ARG A 167 20.07 -1.05 4.12
N LYS A 168 21.25 -1.27 4.70
CA LYS A 168 22.54 -0.96 4.06
C LYS A 168 22.72 -1.72 2.73
N GLN A 169 22.37 -3.00 2.70
CA GLN A 169 22.42 -3.77 1.46
C GLN A 169 21.47 -3.22 0.40
N ASN A 170 20.22 -2.89 0.76
CA ASN A 170 19.27 -2.31 -0.19
C ASN A 170 19.70 -0.91 -0.68
N GLU A 171 20.36 -0.13 0.16
CA GLU A 171 20.95 1.15 -0.25
C GLU A 171 22.07 0.94 -1.27
N GLU A 172 22.95 -0.03 -1.03
CA GLU A 172 24.03 -0.39 -1.95
C GLU A 172 23.48 -0.97 -3.26
N ASP A 173 22.50 -1.86 -3.21
CA ASP A 173 21.79 -2.40 -4.38
C ASP A 173 21.16 -1.29 -5.21
N ARG A 174 20.54 -0.29 -4.56
CA ARG A 174 19.97 0.89 -5.24
C ARG A 174 21.05 1.73 -5.90
N LYS A 175 22.19 1.94 -5.22
CA LYS A 175 23.32 2.70 -5.77
C LYS A 175 23.92 1.97 -6.97
N ASN A 176 24.17 0.67 -6.86
CA ASN A 176 24.65 -0.17 -7.96
C ASN A 176 23.67 -0.17 -9.13
N GLY A 177 22.37 -0.27 -8.86
CA GLY A 177 21.33 -0.17 -9.88
C GLY A 177 21.30 1.19 -10.58
N LEU A 178 21.59 2.29 -9.87
CA LEU A 178 21.71 3.62 -10.47
C LEU A 178 22.98 3.74 -11.33
N MET A 179 24.12 3.23 -10.86
CA MET A 179 25.37 3.22 -11.63
C MET A 179 25.24 2.40 -12.91
N GLU A 180 24.55 1.26 -12.87
CA GLU A 180 24.30 0.47 -14.07
C GLU A 180 23.39 1.20 -15.07
N VAL A 181 22.36 1.90 -14.59
CA VAL A 181 21.51 2.75 -15.44
C VAL A 181 22.32 3.89 -16.06
N GLU A 182 23.18 4.56 -15.28
CA GLU A 182 24.08 5.61 -15.78
C GLU A 182 25.00 5.08 -16.89
N ARG A 183 25.58 3.89 -16.68
CA ARG A 183 26.42 3.22 -17.69
C ARG A 183 25.65 2.94 -18.97
N LEU A 184 24.43 2.42 -18.87
CA LEU A 184 23.56 2.18 -20.02
C LEU A 184 23.18 3.48 -20.74
N LEU A 185 22.90 4.55 -19.98
CA LEU A 185 22.63 5.88 -20.54
C LEU A 185 23.85 6.41 -21.30
N LEU A 186 25.05 6.26 -20.74
CA LEU A 186 26.29 6.68 -21.39
C LEU A 186 26.54 5.93 -22.70
N TYR A 187 26.33 4.61 -22.70
CA TYR A 187 26.40 3.78 -23.90
C TYR A 187 25.37 4.24 -24.96
N ALA A 188 24.11 4.41 -24.58
CA ALA A 188 23.07 4.89 -25.50
C ALA A 188 23.40 6.29 -26.07
N ALA A 189 23.96 7.17 -25.24
CA ALA A 189 24.31 8.54 -25.62
C ALA A 189 25.48 8.62 -26.59
N ILE A 190 26.44 7.70 -26.53
CA ILE A 190 27.71 7.81 -27.27
C ILE A 190 27.84 6.77 -28.38
N THR A 191 27.56 5.50 -28.10
CA THR A 191 27.97 4.38 -28.95
C THR A 191 26.84 3.73 -29.71
N GLU A 192 25.61 3.71 -29.17
CA GLU A 192 24.51 2.92 -29.74
C GLU A 192 24.14 3.35 -31.19
N VAL A 193 24.12 2.41 -32.15
CA VAL A 193 23.74 2.63 -33.56
C VAL A 193 22.71 1.57 -34.00
N PRO A 194 21.56 1.95 -34.56
CA PRO A 194 21.06 3.32 -34.68
C PRO A 194 20.76 3.93 -33.30
N PRO A 195 20.88 5.26 -33.13
CA PRO A 195 20.54 5.90 -31.86
C PRO A 195 19.11 5.57 -31.44
N CYS A 196 18.91 5.14 -30.19
CA CYS A 196 17.59 4.86 -29.67
C CYS A 196 16.86 6.15 -29.28
N SER A 197 15.53 6.16 -29.35
CA SER A 197 14.75 7.23 -28.73
C SER A 197 14.82 7.11 -27.20
N PHE A 198 14.74 8.24 -26.49
CA PHE A 198 14.76 8.22 -25.03
C PHE A 198 13.58 7.42 -24.44
N ARG A 199 12.42 7.44 -25.11
CA ARG A 199 11.27 6.62 -24.73
C ARG A 199 11.55 5.12 -24.86
N ALA A 200 12.20 4.70 -25.94
CA ALA A 200 12.60 3.30 -26.12
C ALA A 200 13.61 2.87 -25.05
N PHE A 201 14.53 3.77 -24.65
CA PHE A 201 15.44 3.53 -23.54
C PHE A 201 14.70 3.31 -22.20
N CYS A 202 13.73 4.17 -21.88
CA CYS A 202 12.93 4.04 -20.66
C CYS A 202 12.17 2.71 -20.63
N GLN A 203 11.58 2.30 -21.75
CA GLN A 203 10.88 1.02 -21.88
C GLN A 203 11.83 -0.17 -21.67
N ARG A 204 13.02 -0.13 -22.28
CA ARG A 204 14.05 -1.18 -22.14
C ARG A 204 14.53 -1.34 -20.71
N THR A 205 14.67 -0.24 -19.97
CA THR A 205 15.17 -0.24 -18.58
C THR A 205 14.07 -0.38 -17.53
N GLY A 206 12.80 -0.29 -17.93
CA GLY A 206 11.66 -0.28 -17.01
C GLY A 206 11.64 0.93 -16.07
N ARG A 207 12.39 1.99 -16.38
CA ARG A 207 12.48 3.21 -15.56
C ARG A 207 11.55 4.30 -16.11
N SER A 208 11.03 5.13 -15.22
CA SER A 208 10.20 6.25 -15.63
C SER A 208 11.06 7.35 -16.26
N ASP A 209 10.51 7.99 -17.31
CA ASP A 209 11.14 9.12 -18.00
C ASP A 209 11.47 10.25 -17.01
N GLN A 210 10.52 10.58 -16.13
CA GLN A 210 10.70 11.61 -15.11
C GLN A 210 11.87 11.31 -14.16
N SER A 211 11.94 10.09 -13.60
CA SER A 211 13.01 9.74 -12.65
C SER A 211 14.39 9.81 -13.30
N LEU A 212 14.52 9.37 -14.55
CA LEU A 212 15.79 9.44 -15.27
C LEU A 212 16.19 10.88 -15.57
N ARG A 213 15.25 11.77 -15.90
CA ARG A 213 15.54 13.19 -16.13
C ARG A 213 15.96 13.92 -14.85
N GLU A 214 15.35 13.56 -13.72
CA GLU A 214 15.72 14.11 -12.42
C GLU A 214 17.13 13.65 -11.99
N CYS A 215 17.45 12.36 -12.17
CA CYS A 215 18.76 11.83 -11.78
C CYS A 215 19.89 12.14 -12.78
N PHE A 216 19.61 12.13 -14.09
CA PHE A 216 20.62 12.20 -15.15
C PHE A 216 20.22 13.16 -16.28
N PRO A 217 19.94 14.45 -15.99
CA PRO A 217 19.37 15.39 -16.97
C PRO A 217 20.23 15.55 -18.22
N ILE A 218 21.55 15.62 -18.05
CA ILE A 218 22.52 15.83 -19.14
C ILE A 218 22.54 14.63 -20.10
N LEU A 219 22.59 13.41 -19.57
CA LEU A 219 22.61 12.19 -20.40
C LEU A 219 21.29 12.01 -21.15
N CYS A 220 20.16 12.28 -20.49
CA CYS A 220 18.85 12.22 -21.11
C CYS A 220 18.73 13.21 -22.28
N ALA A 221 19.16 14.46 -22.06
CA ALA A 221 19.19 15.48 -23.11
C ALA A 221 20.08 15.07 -24.28
N ARG A 222 21.24 14.46 -24.00
CA ARG A 222 22.17 14.00 -25.03
C ARG A 222 21.61 12.88 -25.90
N ILE A 223 20.93 11.90 -25.30
CA ILE A 223 20.24 10.83 -26.06
C ILE A 223 19.15 11.43 -26.95
N SER A 224 18.32 12.32 -26.39
CA SER A 224 17.26 13.00 -27.15
C SER A 224 17.83 13.81 -28.32
N ALA A 225 18.89 14.57 -28.10
CA ALA A 225 19.57 15.35 -29.14
C ALA A 225 20.10 14.43 -30.24
N ARG A 226 20.84 13.37 -29.89
CA ARG A 226 21.40 12.42 -30.86
C ARG A 226 20.32 11.74 -31.70
N TYR A 227 19.22 11.32 -31.08
CA TYR A 227 18.09 10.74 -31.81
C TYR A 227 17.44 11.75 -32.75
N SER A 228 17.28 13.01 -32.32
CA SER A 228 16.72 14.07 -33.16
C SER A 228 17.61 14.39 -34.37
N SER A 229 18.93 14.44 -34.19
CA SER A 229 19.90 14.61 -35.27
C SER A 229 19.83 13.45 -36.26
N TYR A 230 19.83 12.22 -35.78
CA TYR A 230 19.69 11.03 -36.62
C TYR A 230 18.38 11.03 -37.43
N LEU A 231 17.26 11.42 -36.82
CA LEU A 231 16.00 11.55 -37.53
C LEU A 231 16.07 12.65 -38.60
N SER A 232 16.66 13.80 -38.29
CA SER A 232 16.80 14.91 -39.24
C SER A 232 17.64 14.52 -40.46
N GLU A 233 18.76 13.83 -40.24
CA GLU A 233 19.63 13.30 -41.29
C GLU A 233 18.92 12.21 -42.08
N SER A 234 18.26 11.26 -41.41
CA SER A 234 17.49 10.21 -42.07
C SER A 234 16.37 10.77 -42.95
N LEU A 235 15.69 11.82 -42.49
CA LEU A 235 14.66 12.51 -43.27
C LEU A 235 15.26 13.28 -44.45
N LYS A 236 16.41 13.94 -44.26
CA LYS A 236 17.16 14.63 -45.33
C LYS A 236 17.59 13.63 -46.40
N MET A 237 18.24 12.53 -46.02
CA MET A 237 18.64 11.46 -46.93
C MET A 237 17.43 10.89 -47.69
N LYS A 238 16.31 10.62 -47.00
CA LYS A 238 15.08 10.18 -47.67
C LYS A 238 14.54 11.21 -48.66
N ARG A 239 14.60 12.51 -48.34
CA ARG A 239 14.19 13.58 -49.27
C ARG A 239 15.11 13.63 -50.49
N GLU A 240 16.42 13.56 -50.28
CA GLU A 240 17.44 13.55 -51.34
C GLU A 240 17.31 12.32 -52.25
N SER A 241 17.15 11.12 -51.70
CA SER A 241 16.94 9.91 -52.49
C SER A 241 15.66 10.00 -53.35
N ARG A 242 14.57 10.55 -52.81
CA ARG A 242 13.32 10.77 -53.57
C ARG A 242 13.50 11.82 -54.67
N ALA A 243 14.22 12.91 -54.36
CA ALA A 243 14.58 13.95 -55.31
C ALA A 243 15.42 13.39 -56.47
N GLN A 244 16.43 12.58 -56.15
CA GLN A 244 17.29 11.93 -57.12
C GLN A 244 16.52 10.96 -58.01
N LEU A 245 15.67 10.11 -57.42
CA LEU A 245 14.82 9.18 -58.19
C LEU A 245 13.94 9.91 -59.23
N VAL A 246 13.32 11.02 -58.82
CA VAL A 246 12.51 11.84 -59.74
C VAL A 246 13.36 12.45 -60.83
N ARG A 247 14.56 12.92 -60.49
CA ARG A 247 15.51 13.48 -61.45
C ARG A 247 15.92 12.44 -62.49
N ASP A 248 16.30 11.25 -62.05
CA ASP A 248 16.74 10.15 -62.91
C ASP A 248 15.62 9.70 -63.86
N VAL A 249 14.41 9.50 -63.32
CA VAL A 249 13.22 9.13 -64.12
C VAL A 249 12.86 10.23 -65.12
N ALA A 250 12.94 11.50 -64.73
CA ALA A 250 12.61 12.61 -65.62
C ALA A 250 13.60 12.73 -66.79
N TYR A 251 14.90 12.56 -66.54
CA TYR A 251 15.90 12.53 -67.60
C TYR A 251 15.77 11.30 -68.50
N ALA A 252 15.45 10.13 -67.94
CA ALA A 252 15.20 8.94 -68.75
C ALA A 252 14.01 9.11 -69.69
N LEU A 253 12.91 9.72 -69.22
CA LEU A 253 11.74 10.03 -70.06
C LEU A 253 12.10 11.00 -71.19
N ASP A 254 12.88 12.04 -70.90
CA ASP A 254 13.33 13.01 -71.90
C ASP A 254 14.22 12.37 -72.97
N ALA A 255 15.14 11.48 -72.57
CA ALA A 255 15.98 10.71 -73.49
C ALA A 255 15.17 9.79 -74.41
N GLU A 256 14.00 9.33 -73.97
CA GLU A 256 13.03 8.57 -74.78
C GLU A 256 12.12 9.46 -75.66
N GLY A 257 12.33 10.79 -75.63
CA GLY A 257 11.50 11.78 -76.35
C GLY A 257 10.14 12.04 -75.70
N VAL A 258 9.90 11.56 -74.47
CA VAL A 258 8.64 11.72 -73.76
C VAL A 258 8.75 12.88 -72.76
N TYR A 259 7.89 13.88 -72.91
CA TYR A 259 7.87 15.01 -71.97
C TYR A 259 7.66 14.53 -70.52
N PRO A 260 8.53 14.92 -69.56
CA PRO A 260 8.49 14.43 -68.19
C PRO A 260 7.35 15.08 -67.38
N SER A 261 6.10 14.73 -67.70
CA SER A 261 4.88 15.18 -67.01
C SER A 261 4.75 14.51 -65.62
N VAL A 262 3.95 15.08 -64.71
CA VAL A 262 3.76 14.49 -63.36
C VAL A 262 3.18 13.08 -63.47
N ARG A 263 2.28 12.87 -64.45
CA ARG A 263 1.68 11.57 -64.74
C ARG A 263 2.71 10.56 -65.24
N ASN A 264 3.59 10.96 -66.16
CA ASN A 264 4.60 10.08 -66.74
C ASN A 264 5.71 9.73 -65.74
N VAL A 265 6.08 10.66 -64.87
CA VAL A 265 7.04 10.39 -63.79
C VAL A 265 6.39 9.48 -62.73
N GLN A 266 5.12 9.71 -62.38
CA GLN A 266 4.40 8.88 -61.42
C GLN A 266 4.24 7.43 -61.92
N SER A 267 4.01 7.20 -63.22
CA SER A 267 3.86 5.84 -63.75
C SER A 267 5.13 5.00 -63.62
N ARG A 268 6.30 5.62 -63.46
CA ARG A 268 7.59 4.94 -63.25
C ARG A 268 8.06 4.92 -61.79
N ILE A 269 7.35 5.59 -60.88
CA ILE A 269 7.69 5.64 -59.44
C ILE A 269 6.55 5.00 -58.64
N SER A 270 6.78 3.82 -58.08
CA SER A 270 5.82 3.13 -57.20
C SER A 270 6.00 3.46 -55.71
N THR A 271 7.17 3.97 -55.32
CA THR A 271 7.57 4.10 -53.91
C THR A 271 6.90 5.26 -53.18
N PHE A 272 6.42 6.28 -53.90
CA PHE A 272 5.66 7.39 -53.32
C PHE A 272 4.83 8.13 -54.37
N ASN A 273 3.88 8.93 -53.90
CA ASN A 273 3.09 9.81 -54.76
C ASN A 273 3.84 11.13 -55.00
N VAL A 274 4.18 11.39 -56.26
CA VAL A 274 4.93 12.55 -56.75
C VAL A 274 4.09 13.82 -56.58
N ARG A 275 2.78 13.78 -56.84
CA ARG A 275 1.91 14.97 -56.80
C ARG A 275 1.72 15.52 -55.40
N SER A 276 1.64 14.65 -54.39
CA SER A 276 1.49 15.08 -52.99
C SER A 276 2.82 15.36 -52.29
N ASN A 277 3.95 15.02 -52.92
CA ASN A 277 5.28 15.21 -52.34
C ASN A 277 5.93 16.51 -52.87
N GLY A 278 6.00 17.52 -52.02
CA GLY A 278 6.56 18.83 -52.36
C GLY A 278 8.01 18.79 -52.85
N VAL A 279 8.86 17.91 -52.29
CA VAL A 279 10.26 17.76 -52.71
C VAL A 279 10.32 17.18 -54.13
N ALA A 280 9.52 16.15 -54.41
CA ALA A 280 9.47 15.53 -55.73
C ALA A 280 8.95 16.51 -56.80
N LEU A 281 7.88 17.27 -56.51
CA LEU A 281 7.36 18.29 -57.41
C LEU A 281 8.37 19.41 -57.67
N SER A 282 9.03 19.90 -56.63
CA SER A 282 10.06 20.94 -56.75
C SER A 282 11.17 20.48 -57.70
N MET A 283 11.67 19.26 -57.50
CA MET A 283 12.71 18.70 -58.37
C MET A 283 12.25 18.53 -59.81
N LEU A 284 11.04 18.03 -60.03
CA LEU A 284 10.52 17.87 -61.38
C LEU A 284 10.36 19.20 -62.12
N ARG A 285 9.95 20.26 -61.41
CA ARG A 285 9.91 21.63 -61.98
C ARG A 285 11.30 22.14 -62.31
N GLU A 286 12.30 21.84 -61.49
CA GLU A 286 13.69 22.23 -61.75
C GLU A 286 14.24 21.53 -62.99
N VAL A 287 14.05 20.21 -63.11
CA VAL A 287 14.50 19.42 -64.26
C VAL A 287 13.83 19.93 -65.55
N ARG A 288 12.51 20.15 -65.54
CA ARG A 288 11.81 20.73 -66.71
C ARG A 288 12.36 22.09 -67.13
N ARG A 289 12.66 22.98 -66.18
CA ARG A 289 13.29 24.27 -66.48
C ARG A 289 14.64 24.09 -67.18
N LYS A 290 15.47 23.16 -66.71
CA LYS A 290 16.77 22.86 -67.31
C LYS A 290 16.62 22.31 -68.74
N LEU A 291 15.68 21.39 -68.95
CA LEU A 291 15.40 20.80 -70.26
C LEU A 291 14.84 21.82 -71.28
N GLN A 292 14.00 22.76 -70.82
CA GLN A 292 13.50 23.85 -71.68
C GLN A 292 14.62 24.82 -72.08
N VAL A 293 15.56 25.13 -71.18
CA VAL A 293 16.71 26.00 -71.49
C VAL A 293 17.69 25.33 -72.45
N SER A 294 17.86 24.00 -72.41
CA SER A 294 18.68 23.26 -73.39
C SER A 294 18.02 23.18 -74.77
N ALA A 295 16.70 23.04 -74.84
CA ALA A 295 15.96 23.04 -76.11
C ALA A 295 16.04 24.40 -76.84
N ILE A 296 16.08 25.52 -76.10
CA ILE A 296 16.22 26.88 -76.67
C ILE A 296 17.65 27.16 -77.14
N LYS A 297 18.68 26.53 -76.57
CA LYS A 297 20.09 26.70 -76.96
C LYS A 297 20.52 25.82 -78.15
N ALA A 298 19.71 24.83 -78.52
CA ALA A 298 19.98 23.90 -79.62
C ALA A 298 19.24 24.26 -80.93
N ALA A 299 18.41 25.32 -80.90
CA ALA A 299 17.71 25.90 -82.05
C ALA A 299 18.42 27.19 -82.49
#